data_AF-A0A376JKU5-F1
#
_entry.id   AF-A0A376JKU5-F1
#
_cell.length_a   1.000
_cell.length_b   1.000
_cell.length_c   1.000
_cell.angle_alpha   90.00
_cell.angle_beta   90.00
_cell.angle_gamma   90.00
#
_symmetry.space_group_name_H-M   'P 1'
#
loop_
_entity.id
_entity.type
_entity.pdbx_description
1 polymer ?
#
loop_
_entity_poly.entity_id
_entity_poly.type
_entity_poly.pdbx_seq_one_letter_code
_entity_poly.pdbx_strand_id
1 'polypeptide(L)' 'MLQIVSFQGTPTMVANSIPQMGSKAQSFTLVAKDLSDITLNQFVGKRKVLNIFPSIDTDVCAASVA' A
#
# COMPACT_ATOMS: atom_id res chain seq x y z
N MET A 1 13.18 -3.61 -12.70
CA MET A 1 12.51 -2.70 -13.65
C MET A 1 11.98 -1.54 -12.83
N LEU A 2 12.32 -0.29 -13.20
CA LEU A 2 11.85 0.90 -12.48
C LEU A 2 10.42 1.22 -12.93
N GLN A 3 9.51 1.45 -11.98
CA GLN A 3 8.15 1.87 -12.27
C GLN A 3 8.07 3.39 -12.20
N ILE A 4 7.56 4.02 -13.26
CA ILE A 4 7.34 5.47 -13.31
C ILE A 4 5.85 5.71 -13.25
N VAL A 5 5.43 6.54 -12.31
CA VAL A 5 4.06 7.05 -12.18
C VAL A 5 4.05 8.56 -12.47
N SER A 6 2.87 9.15 -12.64
CA SER A 6 2.74 10.61 -12.82
C SER A 6 2.07 11.23 -11.59
N PHE A 7 2.67 12.28 -11.04
CA PHE A 7 2.10 13.09 -9.97
C PHE A 7 1.94 14.51 -10.48
N GLN A 8 0.69 14.97 -10.63
CA GLN A 8 0.37 16.29 -11.20
C GLN A 8 1.08 16.57 -12.54
N GLY A 9 1.17 15.55 -13.41
CA GLY A 9 1.86 15.66 -14.70
C GLY A 9 3.38 15.49 -14.62
N THR A 10 3.96 15.38 -13.42
CA THR A 10 5.40 15.18 -13.23
C THR A 10 5.74 13.70 -13.08
N PRO A 11 6.66 13.14 -13.90
CA PRO A 11 7.14 11.78 -13.73
C PRO A 11 7.80 11.57 -12.37
N THR A 12 7.34 10.56 -11.64
CA THR A 12 7.83 10.19 -10.32
C THR A 12 8.25 8.73 -10.31
N MET A 13 9.45 8.45 -9.83
CA MET A 13 9.99 7.10 -9.73
C MET A 13 9.45 6.39 -8.49
N VAL A 14 8.98 5.16 -8.68
CA VAL A 14 8.69 4.22 -7.58
C VAL A 14 9.91 3.32 -7.41
N ALA A 15 10.47 3.34 -6.20
CA ALA A 15 11.59 2.47 -5.86
C ALA A 15 11.13 1.01 -5.77
N ASN A 16 12.04 0.09 -6.12
CA ASN A 16 11.80 -1.36 -6.11
C ASN A 16 10.66 -1.79 -7.04
N SER A 17 10.24 -3.05 -6.91
CA SER A 17 9.20 -3.67 -7.73
C SER A 17 7.96 -3.97 -6.90
N ILE A 18 6.79 -3.67 -7.45
CA ILE A 18 5.51 -4.11 -6.88
C ILE A 18 5.37 -5.64 -7.04
N PRO A 19 4.91 -6.37 -6.01
CA PRO A 19 4.66 -7.81 -6.09
C PRO A 19 3.78 -8.19 -7.28
N GLN A 20 4.20 -9.20 -8.03
CA GLN A 20 3.46 -9.71 -9.19
C GLN A 20 2.51 -10.85 -8.79
N MET A 21 1.55 -11.16 -9.66
CA MET A 21 0.65 -12.30 -9.44
C MET A 21 1.44 -13.60 -9.21
N GLY A 22 1.01 -14.41 -8.25
CA GLY A 22 1.68 -15.66 -7.87
C GLY A 22 2.90 -15.48 -6.95
N SER A 23 3.39 -14.25 -6.76
CA SER A 23 4.45 -14.00 -5.78
C SER A 23 3.91 -14.06 -4.35
N LYS A 24 4.72 -14.58 -3.42
CA LYS A 24 4.41 -14.55 -1.99
C LYS A 24 4.58 -13.11 -1.49
N ALA A 25 3.53 -12.55 -0.89
CA ALA A 25 3.61 -11.25 -0.24
C ALA A 25 4.68 -11.27 0.87
N GLN A 26 5.53 -10.25 0.89
CA GLN A 26 6.54 -10.09 1.94
C GLN A 26 5.87 -9.78 3.28
N SER A 27 6.46 -10.29 4.36
CA SER A 27 6.02 -9.96 5.72
C SER A 27 6.23 -8.46 5.97
N PHE A 28 5.26 -7.85 6.64
CA PHE A 28 5.34 -6.47 7.09
C PHE A 28 4.72 -6.33 8.49
N THR A 29 5.17 -5.29 9.18
CA THR A 29 4.57 -4.76 10.41
C THR A 29 4.25 -3.30 10.16
N LEU A 30 3.01 -2.89 10.42
CA LEU A 30 2.51 -1.54 10.32
C LEU A 30 1.98 -1.09 11.68
N VAL A 31 1.73 0.21 11.82
CA VAL A 31 1.20 0.79 13.05
C VAL A 31 -0.29 1.08 12.90
N ALA A 32 -1.08 0.60 13.85
CA ALA A 32 -2.51 0.86 13.95
C ALA A 32 -2.82 2.27 14.49
N LYS A 33 -4.10 2.66 14.42
CA LYS A 33 -4.58 3.93 14.99
C LYS A 33 -4.34 4.03 16.50
N ASP A 34 -4.43 2.91 17.22
CA ASP A 34 -4.19 2.81 18.66
C ASP A 34 -2.70 2.60 19.01
N LEU A 35 -1.80 2.80 18.03
CA LEU A 35 -0.36 2.64 18.13
C LEU A 35 0.10 1.19 18.33
N SER A 36 -0.79 0.20 18.21
CA SER A 36 -0.41 -1.20 18.26
C SER A 36 0.23 -1.68 16.94
N ASP A 37 1.05 -2.72 17.04
CA ASP A 37 1.64 -3.37 15.86
C ASP A 37 0.62 -4.26 15.14
N ILE A 38 0.43 -4.00 13.85
CA ILE A 38 -0.33 -4.86 12.94
C ILE A 38 0.64 -5.60 12.03
N THR A 39 0.67 -6.92 12.14
CA THR A 39 1.50 -7.77 11.27
C THR A 39 0.66 -8.51 10.24
N LEU A 40 1.23 -8.80 9.06
CA LEU A 40 0.55 -9.58 8.04
C LEU A 40 0.06 -10.96 8.54
N ASN A 41 0.78 -11.55 9.50
CA ASN A 41 0.47 -12.86 10.09
C ASN A 41 -0.82 -12.86 10.92
N GLN A 42 -1.24 -11.71 11.45
CA GLN A 42 -2.52 -11.59 12.18
C GLN A 42 -3.74 -11.90 11.27
N PHE A 43 -3.56 -11.86 9.95
CA PHE A 43 -4.63 -12.06 8.97
C PHE A 43 -4.58 -13.43 8.26
N VAL A 44 -3.88 -14.44 8.81
CA VAL A 44 -3.86 -15.81 8.24
C VAL A 44 -5.28 -16.36 8.05
N GLY A 45 -5.51 -17.09 6.96
CA GLY A 45 -6.81 -17.64 6.59
C GLY A 45 -7.80 -16.65 5.93
N LYS A 46 -7.49 -15.34 5.94
CA LYS A 46 -8.30 -14.31 5.26
C LYS A 46 -7.65 -13.89 3.95
N ARG A 47 -8.46 -13.40 2.99
CA ARG A 47 -7.95 -12.61 1.85
C ARG A 47 -7.64 -11.19 2.33
N LYS A 48 -6.57 -10.59 1.82
CA LYS A 48 -6.14 -9.23 2.18
C LYS A 48 -6.20 -8.38 0.92
N VAL A 49 -6.82 -7.21 1.01
CA VAL A 49 -6.74 -6.16 -0.02
C VAL A 49 -5.87 -5.05 0.56
N LEU A 50 -4.73 -4.77 -0.08
CA LEU A 50 -3.84 -3.69 0.33
C LEU A 50 -4.17 -2.47 -0.53
N ASN A 51 -4.91 -1.50 0.06
CA ASN A 51 -5.22 -0.23 -0.59
C ASN A 51 -4.20 0.81 -0.12
N ILE A 52 -3.28 1.22 -1.00
CA ILE A 52 -2.08 1.99 -0.65
C ILE A 52 -2.19 3.39 -1.25
N PHE A 53 -2.04 4.42 -0.41
CA PHE A 53 -2.17 5.82 -0.77
C PHE A 53 -0.89 6.61 -0.42
N PRO A 54 -0.55 7.70 -1.13
CA PRO A 54 0.48 8.64 -0.69
C PRO A 54 0.13 9.29 0.65
N SER A 55 -1.14 9.66 0.84
CA SER A 55 -1.72 10.11 2.11
C SER A 55 -3.23 9.89 2.06
N ILE A 56 -3.79 9.26 3.09
CA ILE A 56 -5.25 9.13 3.24
C ILE A 56 -5.91 10.45 3.66
N ASP A 57 -5.14 11.38 4.21
CA ASP A 57 -5.61 12.66 4.75
C ASP A 57 -5.60 13.75 3.66
N THR A 58 -6.23 13.44 2.52
CA THR A 58 -6.40 14.38 1.41
C THR A 58 -7.78 14.20 0.78
N ASP A 59 -8.39 15.28 0.30
CA ASP A 59 -9.73 15.27 -0.30
C ASP A 59 -9.83 14.28 -1.48
N VAL A 60 -8.73 14.06 -2.21
CA VAL A 60 -8.65 13.15 -3.36
C VAL A 60 -8.63 11.68 -2.91
N CYS A 61 -7.85 11.35 -1.88
CA CYS A 61 -7.76 9.98 -1.38
C CYS A 61 -9.01 9.60 -0.56
N ALA A 62 -9.66 10.55 0.11
CA ALA A 62 -10.93 10.34 0.80
C ALA A 62 -12.07 9.96 -0.18
N ALA A 63 -12.12 10.58 -1.36
CA ALA A 63 -13.10 10.26 -2.40
C ALA A 63 -12.93 8.85 -2.99
N SER A 64 -11.73 8.27 -2.91
CA SER A 64 -11.43 6.93 -3.45
C SER A 64 -11.81 5.79 -2.50
N VAL A 65 -12.11 6.12 -1.24
CA VAL A 65 -12.48 5.17 -0.18
C VAL A 65 -14.01 5.08 -0.02
N ALA A 66 -14.75 6.07 -0.53
CA ALA A 66 -16.21 6.17 -0.45
C ALA A 66 -16.93 5.30 -1.51
#